data_AF-A0A382XJG6-F1
#
_entry.id   AF-A0A382XJG6-F1
#
_cell.length_a   1.000
_cell.length_b   1.000
_cell.length_c   1.000
_cell.angle_alpha   90.00
_cell.angle_beta   90.00
_cell.angle_gamma   90.00
#
_symmetry.space_group_name_H-M   'P 1'
#
loop_
_entity.id
_entity.type
_entity.pdbx_description
1 polymer ?
#
loop_
_entity_poly.entity_id
_entity_poly.type
_entity_poly.pdbx_seq_one_letter_code
_entity_poly.pdbx_strand_id
1 'polypeptide(L)'
;QSSENLISVQVERDTFQQAVQELRIELLNLENKRDNLNFKKRVAKETIIELEERKISIASEKYELESKRKSLKTQISSVETELKNISGQLVKDRSVMELKQDTVNDTYQSMEEIQSKIRTEQQSREALLEELKVNELKIAEREQNLKIIRERIKDRYDMDIPADLIVDEEVDDLELQIERIFRSIESIGPINMAVQQEYEDEQVRLEVLQEQRTDLITSENNLRETIQQIDRVARKKFQDTFDQIKLNFSKLFGMFFEGGTASLNLVGDP
;
A
#
# COMPACT_ATOMS: atom_id res chain seq x y z
N GLN A 1 -150.28 44.50 -95.06
CA GLN A 1 -150.14 43.03 -95.03
C GLN A 1 -148.72 42.54 -95.33
N SER A 2 -147.93 43.15 -96.23
CA SER A 2 -146.53 42.72 -96.47
C SER A 2 -145.51 43.14 -95.40
N SER A 3 -145.84 44.08 -94.50
CA SER A 3 -144.92 44.57 -93.46
C SER A 3 -144.93 43.72 -92.18
N GLU A 4 -146.05 43.08 -91.81
CA GLU A 4 -146.19 42.32 -90.56
C GLU A 4 -145.56 40.92 -90.63
N ASN A 5 -145.69 40.22 -91.77
CA ASN A 5 -145.01 38.93 -91.99
C ASN A 5 -143.49 39.07 -92.09
N LEU A 6 -142.99 40.25 -92.49
CA LEU A 6 -141.56 40.53 -92.55
C LEU A 6 -140.98 40.74 -91.14
N ILE A 7 -141.79 41.28 -90.22
CA ILE A 7 -141.41 41.51 -88.82
C ILE A 7 -141.43 40.19 -88.03
N SER A 8 -142.42 39.30 -88.23
CA SER A 8 -142.46 38.00 -87.52
C SER A 8 -141.28 37.09 -87.88
N VAL A 9 -140.94 37.03 -89.18
CA VAL A 9 -139.78 36.27 -89.67
C VAL A 9 -138.47 36.90 -89.20
N GLN A 10 -138.40 38.22 -89.03
CA GLN A 10 -137.24 38.90 -88.42
C GLN A 10 -137.09 38.56 -86.93
N VAL A 11 -138.18 38.51 -86.16
CA VAL A 11 -138.12 38.17 -84.73
C VAL A 11 -137.75 36.69 -84.50
N GLU A 12 -138.30 35.76 -85.29
CA GLU A 12 -137.87 34.35 -85.24
C GLU A 12 -136.42 34.18 -85.67
N ARG A 13 -135.98 34.88 -86.73
CA ARG A 13 -134.57 34.89 -87.13
C ARG A 13 -133.68 35.39 -86.00
N ASP A 14 -134.03 36.51 -85.37
CA ASP A 14 -133.20 37.16 -84.35
C ASP A 14 -133.14 36.34 -83.05
N THR A 15 -134.24 35.67 -82.65
CA THR A 15 -134.25 34.74 -81.51
C THR A 15 -133.44 33.48 -81.79
N PHE A 16 -133.53 32.91 -83.00
CA PHE A 16 -132.67 31.80 -83.42
C PHE A 16 -131.20 32.24 -83.49
N GLN A 17 -130.92 33.47 -83.94
CA GLN A 17 -129.57 34.04 -83.98
C GLN A 17 -128.99 34.23 -82.58
N GLN A 18 -129.80 34.67 -81.61
CA GLN A 18 -129.42 34.79 -80.21
C GLN A 18 -129.15 33.40 -79.59
N ALA A 19 -130.04 32.43 -79.79
CA ALA A 19 -129.84 31.07 -79.29
C ALA A 19 -128.58 30.41 -79.88
N VAL A 20 -128.31 30.62 -81.18
CA VAL A 20 -127.07 30.16 -81.83
C VAL A 20 -125.84 30.87 -81.27
N GLN A 21 -125.93 32.16 -80.92
CA GLN A 21 -124.83 32.87 -80.25
C GLN A 21 -124.58 32.37 -78.82
N GLU A 22 -125.63 32.14 -78.03
CA GLU A 22 -125.51 31.59 -76.68
C GLU A 22 -124.89 30.19 -76.69
N LEU A 23 -125.42 29.29 -77.54
CA LEU A 23 -124.84 27.96 -77.74
C LEU A 23 -123.38 28.02 -78.21
N ARG A 24 -123.03 29.02 -79.03
CA ARG A 24 -121.65 29.23 -79.49
C ARG A 24 -120.73 29.73 -78.39
N ILE A 25 -121.21 30.58 -77.49
CA ILE A 25 -120.47 31.03 -76.30
C ILE A 25 -120.29 29.86 -75.32
N GLU A 26 -121.33 29.05 -75.09
CA GLU A 26 -121.23 27.84 -74.27
C GLU A 26 -120.25 26.82 -74.85
N LEU A 27 -120.30 26.58 -76.17
CA LEU A 27 -119.33 25.73 -76.87
C LEU A 27 -117.90 26.24 -76.66
N LEU A 28 -117.67 27.55 -76.83
CA LEU A 28 -116.37 28.18 -76.61
C LEU A 28 -115.88 28.05 -75.15
N ASN A 29 -116.78 28.20 -74.18
CA ASN A 29 -116.46 28.02 -72.76
C ASN A 29 -116.12 26.56 -72.43
N LEU A 30 -116.86 25.61 -73.00
CA LEU A 30 -116.59 24.17 -72.84
C LEU A 30 -115.30 23.76 -73.54
N GLU A 31 -115.01 24.29 -74.72
CA GLU A 31 -113.74 24.10 -75.43
C GLU A 31 -112.56 24.67 -74.63
N ASN A 32 -112.67 25.89 -74.12
CA ASN A 32 -111.65 26.48 -73.24
C ASN A 32 -111.44 25.65 -71.96
N LYS A 33 -112.52 25.14 -71.36
CA LYS A 33 -112.44 24.29 -70.15
C LYS A 33 -111.80 22.93 -70.46
N ARG A 34 -112.14 22.32 -71.60
CA ARG A 34 -111.51 21.10 -72.11
C ARG A 34 -110.02 21.31 -72.34
N ASP A 35 -109.65 22.41 -72.98
CA ASP A 35 -108.25 22.71 -73.33
C ASP A 35 -107.42 23.00 -72.07
N ASN A 36 -107.99 23.69 -71.08
CA ASN A 36 -107.38 23.89 -69.77
C ASN A 36 -107.19 22.56 -69.01
N LEU A 37 -108.20 21.68 -69.01
CA LEU A 37 -108.10 20.35 -68.41
C LEU A 37 -107.07 19.46 -69.13
N ASN A 38 -107.00 19.52 -70.45
CA ASN A 38 -105.99 18.82 -71.23
C ASN A 38 -104.57 19.35 -70.94
N PHE A 39 -104.41 20.66 -70.81
CA PHE A 39 -103.15 21.27 -70.39
C PHE A 39 -102.74 20.79 -68.99
N LYS A 40 -103.65 20.85 -68.01
CA LYS A 40 -103.40 20.34 -66.65
C LYS A 40 -103.05 18.86 -66.63
N LYS A 41 -103.74 18.04 -67.44
CA LYS A 41 -103.45 16.60 -67.57
C LYS A 41 -102.07 16.34 -68.16
N ARG A 42 -101.63 17.14 -69.15
CA ARG A 42 -100.29 17.04 -69.73
C ARG A 42 -99.22 17.39 -68.70
N VAL A 43 -99.37 18.53 -68.03
CA VAL A 43 -98.44 18.97 -66.97
C VAL A 43 -98.37 17.93 -65.85
N ALA A 44 -99.52 17.41 -65.38
CA ALA A 44 -99.54 16.37 -64.35
C ALA A 44 -98.79 15.10 -64.79
N LYS A 45 -98.95 14.67 -66.05
CA LYS A 45 -98.20 13.53 -66.59
C LYS A 45 -96.69 13.78 -66.63
N GLU A 46 -96.27 14.97 -67.07
CA GLU A 46 -94.85 15.35 -67.08
C GLU A 46 -94.28 15.35 -65.66
N THR A 47 -95.00 15.91 -64.69
CA THR A 47 -94.55 15.91 -63.28
C THR A 47 -94.48 14.50 -62.68
N ILE A 48 -95.37 13.57 -63.07
CA ILE A 48 -95.32 12.18 -62.61
C ILE A 48 -94.05 11.49 -63.13
N ILE A 49 -93.69 11.73 -64.40
CA ILE A 49 -92.48 11.17 -64.99
C ILE A 49 -91.24 11.70 -64.27
N GLU A 50 -91.15 13.02 -64.05
CA GLU A 50 -90.04 13.63 -63.32
C GLU A 50 -89.90 13.07 -61.90
N LEU A 51 -91.03 12.90 -61.19
CA LEU A 51 -91.02 12.33 -59.83
C LEU A 51 -90.59 10.87 -59.79
N GLU A 52 -90.98 10.05 -60.77
CA GLU A 52 -90.50 8.66 -60.85
C GLU A 52 -89.01 8.59 -61.19
N GLU A 53 -88.50 9.43 -62.11
CA GLU A 53 -87.06 9.53 -62.39
C GLU A 53 -86.28 9.94 -61.13
N ARG A 54 -86.79 10.94 -60.39
CA ARG A 54 -86.17 11.41 -59.15
C ARG A 54 -86.19 10.36 -58.05
N LYS A 55 -87.26 9.59 -57.94
CA LYS A 55 -87.37 8.47 -56.99
C LYS A 55 -86.35 7.37 -57.29
N ILE A 56 -86.14 7.05 -58.57
CA ILE A 56 -85.10 6.09 -59.00
C ILE A 56 -83.71 6.62 -58.64
N SER A 57 -83.43 7.89 -58.93
CA SER A 57 -82.15 8.53 -58.59
C SER A 57 -81.87 8.53 -57.08
N ILE A 58 -82.86 8.87 -56.25
CA ILE A 58 -82.73 8.82 -54.78
C ILE A 58 -82.49 7.38 -54.30
N ALA A 59 -83.15 6.38 -54.92
CA ALA A 59 -82.96 4.99 -54.55
C ALA A 59 -81.53 4.50 -54.86
N SER A 60 -80.96 4.89 -56.02
CA SER A 60 -79.56 4.59 -56.34
C SER A 60 -78.58 5.28 -55.40
N GLU A 61 -78.79 6.56 -55.08
CA GLU A 61 -77.92 7.30 -54.17
C GLU A 61 -77.94 6.71 -52.76
N LYS A 62 -79.13 6.31 -52.27
CA LYS A 62 -79.27 5.62 -50.99
C LYS A 62 -78.50 4.30 -50.96
N TYR A 63 -78.55 3.53 -52.04
CA TYR A 63 -77.81 2.28 -52.15
C TYR A 63 -76.29 2.51 -52.10
N GLU A 64 -75.80 3.50 -52.82
CA GLU A 64 -74.38 3.88 -52.80
C GLU A 64 -73.92 4.33 -51.40
N LEU A 65 -74.72 5.18 -50.74
CA LEU A 65 -74.44 5.64 -49.37
C LEU A 65 -74.44 4.49 -48.37
N GLU A 66 -75.37 3.53 -48.47
CA GLU A 66 -75.38 2.35 -47.61
C GLU A 66 -74.15 1.46 -47.82
N SER A 67 -73.73 1.26 -49.07
CA SER A 67 -72.51 0.54 -49.41
C SER A 67 -71.28 1.23 -48.80
N LYS A 68 -71.17 2.55 -48.98
CA LYS A 68 -70.07 3.36 -48.45
C LYS A 68 -70.04 3.34 -46.92
N ARG A 69 -71.21 3.39 -46.27
CA ARG A 69 -71.33 3.26 -44.81
C ARG A 69 -70.83 1.91 -44.30
N LYS A 70 -71.16 0.80 -45.00
CA LYS A 70 -70.67 -0.54 -44.64
C LYS A 70 -69.14 -0.64 -44.78
N SER A 71 -68.60 -0.14 -45.90
CA SER A 71 -67.16 -0.09 -46.15
C SER A 71 -66.41 0.71 -45.07
N LEU A 72 -66.89 1.91 -44.74
CA LEU A 72 -66.30 2.75 -43.69
C LEU A 72 -66.37 2.06 -42.32
N LYS A 73 -67.49 1.39 -42.01
CA LYS A 73 -67.61 0.65 -40.75
C LYS A 73 -66.59 -0.48 -40.62
N THR A 74 -66.34 -1.22 -41.70
CA THR A 74 -65.29 -2.25 -41.71
C THR A 74 -63.90 -1.66 -41.55
N GLN A 75 -63.60 -0.53 -42.21
CA GLN A 75 -62.32 0.16 -42.07
C GLN A 75 -62.09 0.71 -40.65
N ILE A 76 -63.13 1.27 -40.02
CA ILE A 76 -63.05 1.73 -38.62
C ILE A 76 -62.70 0.56 -37.72
N SER A 77 -63.40 -0.58 -37.86
CA SER A 77 -63.12 -1.75 -37.02
C SER A 77 -61.70 -2.31 -37.20
N SER A 78 -61.16 -2.30 -38.43
CA SER A 78 -59.77 -2.76 -38.64
C SER A 78 -58.77 -1.80 -38.01
N VAL A 79 -58.95 -0.48 -38.19
CA VAL A 79 -58.08 0.54 -37.60
C VAL A 79 -58.13 0.49 -36.07
N GLU A 80 -59.31 0.30 -35.47
CA GLU A 80 -59.44 0.15 -34.02
C GLU A 80 -58.66 -1.06 -33.48
N THR A 81 -58.68 -2.19 -34.20
CA THR A 81 -57.89 -3.37 -33.81
C THR A 81 -56.38 -3.13 -33.94
N GLU A 82 -55.93 -2.46 -35.00
CA GLU A 82 -54.52 -2.10 -35.20
C GLU A 82 -54.06 -1.12 -34.10
N LEU A 83 -54.86 -0.10 -33.79
CA LEU A 83 -54.57 0.88 -32.75
C LEU A 83 -54.44 0.19 -31.39
N LYS A 84 -55.33 -0.76 -31.07
CA LYS A 84 -55.25 -1.56 -29.84
C LYS A 84 -53.94 -2.35 -29.79
N ASN A 85 -53.53 -3.00 -30.88
CA ASN A 85 -52.29 -3.76 -30.94
C ASN A 85 -51.06 -2.86 -30.76
N ILE A 86 -51.00 -1.74 -31.47
CA ILE A 86 -49.90 -0.76 -31.37
C ILE A 86 -49.83 -0.19 -29.95
N SER A 87 -50.97 0.17 -29.34
CA SER A 87 -51.00 0.70 -27.98
C SER A 87 -50.50 -0.31 -26.95
N GLY A 88 -50.86 -1.59 -27.09
CA GLY A 88 -50.34 -2.66 -26.23
C GLY A 88 -48.84 -2.86 -26.39
N GLN A 89 -48.34 -2.83 -27.62
CA GLN A 89 -46.91 -2.94 -27.89
C GLN A 89 -46.13 -1.75 -27.32
N LEU A 90 -46.66 -0.53 -27.44
CA LEU A 90 -46.05 0.68 -26.90
C LEU A 90 -45.91 0.64 -25.37
N VAL A 91 -46.95 0.15 -24.66
CA VAL A 91 -46.87 -0.03 -23.20
C VAL A 91 -45.79 -1.04 -22.83
N LYS A 92 -45.72 -2.17 -23.53
CA LYS A 92 -44.69 -3.19 -23.31
C LYS A 92 -43.29 -2.62 -23.53
N ASP A 93 -43.07 -1.93 -24.65
CA ASP A 93 -41.76 -1.38 -24.99
C ASP A 93 -41.35 -0.29 -23.99
N ARG A 94 -42.30 0.52 -23.52
CA ARG A 94 -42.06 1.52 -22.47
C ARG A 94 -41.63 0.88 -21.15
N SER A 95 -42.32 -0.16 -20.70
CA SER A 95 -41.92 -0.89 -19.48
C SER A 95 -40.53 -1.54 -19.61
N VAL A 96 -40.21 -2.11 -20.78
CA VAL A 96 -38.87 -2.66 -21.04
C VAL A 96 -37.81 -1.57 -21.03
N MET A 97 -38.11 -0.39 -21.59
CA MET A 97 -37.19 0.73 -21.62
C MET A 97 -36.93 1.28 -20.22
N GLU A 98 -37.96 1.39 -19.39
CA GLU A 98 -37.87 1.82 -17.99
C GLU A 98 -36.99 0.86 -17.17
N LEU A 99 -37.26 -0.45 -17.26
CA LEU A 99 -36.42 -1.46 -16.60
C LEU A 99 -34.95 -1.39 -17.05
N LYS A 100 -34.70 -1.21 -18.36
CA LYS A 100 -33.34 -1.05 -18.88
C LYS A 100 -32.68 0.21 -18.32
N GLN A 101 -33.41 1.32 -18.25
CA GLN A 101 -32.89 2.58 -17.71
C GLN A 101 -32.50 2.43 -16.24
N ASP A 102 -33.32 1.76 -15.44
CA ASP A 102 -33.05 1.49 -14.03
C ASP A 102 -31.79 0.63 -13.87
N THR A 103 -31.69 -0.47 -14.63
CA THR A 103 -30.49 -1.32 -14.58
C THR A 103 -29.22 -0.57 -14.98
N VAL A 104 -29.31 0.32 -15.97
CA VAL A 104 -28.19 1.16 -16.40
C VAL A 104 -27.77 2.10 -15.27
N ASN A 105 -28.72 2.78 -14.64
CA ASN A 105 -28.46 3.67 -13.51
C ASN A 105 -27.79 2.93 -12.34
N ASP A 106 -28.29 1.74 -11.98
CA ASP A 106 -27.73 0.91 -10.91
C ASP A 106 -26.28 0.48 -11.22
N THR A 107 -26.03 0.10 -12.48
CA THR A 107 -24.67 -0.26 -12.91
C THR A 107 -23.72 0.92 -12.90
N TYR A 108 -24.19 2.13 -13.26
CA TYR A 108 -23.37 3.35 -13.18
C TYR A 108 -23.03 3.70 -11.73
N GLN A 109 -23.98 3.61 -10.81
CA GLN A 109 -23.72 3.82 -9.38
C GLN A 109 -22.70 2.83 -8.84
N SER A 110 -22.87 1.53 -9.15
CA SER A 110 -21.92 0.48 -8.76
C SER A 110 -20.52 0.73 -9.34
N MET A 111 -20.44 1.19 -10.59
CA MET A 111 -19.19 1.52 -11.26
C MET A 111 -18.49 2.72 -10.59
N GLU A 112 -19.24 3.75 -10.22
CA GLU A 112 -18.72 4.93 -9.51
C GLU A 112 -18.19 4.58 -8.11
N GLU A 113 -18.88 3.71 -7.38
CA GLU A 113 -18.41 3.18 -6.10
C GLU A 113 -17.09 2.41 -6.24
N ILE A 114 -16.99 1.52 -7.24
CA ILE A 114 -15.78 0.76 -7.51
C ILE A 114 -14.63 1.69 -7.91
N GLN A 115 -14.89 2.69 -8.76
CA GLN A 115 -13.88 3.69 -9.14
C GLN A 115 -13.38 4.49 -7.93
N SER A 116 -14.28 4.88 -7.03
CA SER A 116 -13.93 5.56 -5.79
C SER A 116 -13.02 4.68 -4.91
N LYS A 117 -13.38 3.41 -4.72
CA LYS A 117 -12.56 2.43 -3.97
C LYS A 117 -11.17 2.26 -4.60
N ILE A 118 -11.09 2.06 -5.91
CA ILE A 118 -9.81 1.95 -6.64
C ILE A 118 -8.95 3.19 -6.40
N ARG A 119 -9.54 4.39 -6.46
CA ARG A 119 -8.81 5.65 -6.23
C ARG A 119 -8.26 5.72 -4.80
N THR A 120 -9.04 5.34 -3.81
CA THR A 120 -8.59 5.32 -2.40
C THR A 120 -7.50 4.29 -2.15
N GLU A 121 -7.62 3.08 -2.73
CA GLU A 121 -6.58 2.06 -2.60
C GLU A 121 -5.29 2.46 -3.32
N GLN A 122 -5.38 3.11 -4.49
CA GLN A 122 -4.21 3.64 -5.18
C GLN A 122 -3.49 4.70 -4.34
N GLN A 123 -4.22 5.63 -3.71
CA GLN A 123 -3.64 6.63 -2.81
C GLN A 123 -2.97 5.98 -1.60
N SER A 124 -3.63 4.98 -0.98
CA SER A 124 -3.06 4.25 0.16
C SER A 124 -1.80 3.47 -0.25
N ARG A 125 -1.80 2.85 -1.43
CA ARG A 125 -0.62 2.13 -1.95
C ARG A 125 0.54 3.07 -2.20
N GLU A 126 0.29 4.24 -2.78
CA GLU A 126 1.33 5.24 -3.04
C GLU A 126 1.96 5.74 -1.73
N ALA A 127 1.14 5.99 -0.70
CA ALA A 127 1.61 6.40 0.62
C ALA A 127 2.48 5.31 1.27
N LEU A 128 2.06 4.04 1.20
CA LEU A 128 2.82 2.91 1.73
C LEU A 128 4.14 2.69 0.97
N LEU A 129 4.15 2.90 -0.35
CA LEU A 129 5.38 2.80 -1.16
C LEU A 129 6.38 3.90 -0.79
N GLU A 130 5.91 5.12 -0.56
CA GLU A 130 6.79 6.22 -0.12
C GLU A 130 7.34 5.95 1.29
N GLU A 131 6.50 5.46 2.20
CA GLU A 131 6.95 5.06 3.55
C GLU A 131 7.98 3.93 3.49
N LEU A 132 7.75 2.91 2.65
CA LEU A 132 8.68 1.81 2.42
C LEU A 132 10.03 2.32 1.91
N LYS A 133 10.02 3.21 0.91
CA LYS A 133 11.24 3.81 0.35
C LYS A 133 12.01 4.63 1.39
N VAL A 134 11.31 5.41 2.22
CA VAL A 134 11.93 6.16 3.32
C VAL A 134 12.57 5.20 4.33
N ASN A 135 11.91 4.08 4.64
CA ASN A 135 12.45 3.08 5.55
C ASN A 135 13.64 2.33 4.95
N GLU A 136 13.63 1.99 3.66
CA GLU A 136 14.78 1.40 2.96
C GLU A 136 16.00 2.32 3.01
N LEU A 137 15.80 3.63 2.76
CA LEU A 137 16.89 4.61 2.88
C LEU A 137 17.44 4.69 4.31
N LYS A 138 16.57 4.69 5.33
CA LYS A 138 17.00 4.66 6.74
C LYS A 138 17.77 3.39 7.07
N ILE A 139 17.35 2.22 6.57
CA ILE A 139 18.06 0.96 6.77
C ILE A 139 19.45 1.04 6.15
N ALA A 140 19.55 1.47 4.89
CA ALA A 140 20.84 1.63 4.21
C ALA A 140 21.77 2.62 4.94
N GLU A 141 21.24 3.74 5.43
CA GLU A 141 21.99 4.71 6.24
C GLU A 141 22.48 4.08 7.55
N ARG A 142 21.65 3.31 8.25
CA ARG A 142 22.03 2.62 9.49
C ARG A 142 23.06 1.53 9.24
N GLU A 143 22.93 0.75 8.17
CA GLU A 143 23.91 -0.26 7.77
C GLU A 143 25.27 0.38 7.44
N GLN A 144 25.28 1.50 6.70
CA GLN A 144 26.50 2.24 6.41
C GLN A 144 27.15 2.76 7.70
N ASN A 145 26.36 3.36 8.60
CA ASN A 145 26.85 3.84 9.88
C ASN A 145 27.42 2.70 10.74
N LEU A 146 26.75 1.56 10.81
CA LEU A 146 27.25 0.37 11.50
C LEU A 146 28.56 -0.13 10.91
N LYS A 147 28.70 -0.13 9.57
CA LYS A 147 29.94 -0.51 8.90
C LYS A 147 31.09 0.42 9.28
N ILE A 148 30.86 1.75 9.25
CA ILE A 148 31.86 2.74 9.64
C ILE A 148 32.29 2.55 11.11
N ILE A 149 31.32 2.31 12.01
CA ILE A 149 31.62 2.07 13.43
C ILE A 149 32.45 0.80 13.61
N ARG A 150 32.10 -0.29 12.91
CA ARG A 150 32.85 -1.56 12.96
C ARG A 150 34.28 -1.38 12.46
N GLU A 151 34.46 -0.72 11.32
CA GLU A 151 35.80 -0.42 10.77
C GLU A 151 36.62 0.41 11.76
N ARG A 152 36.02 1.46 12.35
CA ARG A 152 36.70 2.30 13.35
C ARG A 152 37.13 1.54 14.60
N ILE A 153 36.31 0.60 15.08
CA ILE A 153 36.64 -0.23 16.25
C ILE A 153 37.77 -1.20 15.91
N LYS A 154 37.69 -1.84 14.74
CA LYS A 154 38.74 -2.72 14.23
C LYS A 154 40.08 -1.99 14.10
N ASP A 155 40.10 -0.81 13.49
CA ASP A 155 41.32 -0.03 13.29
C ASP A 155 41.96 0.45 14.60
N ARG A 156 41.14 0.80 15.60
CA ARG A 156 41.63 1.36 16.87
C ARG A 156 42.04 0.30 17.88
N TYR A 157 41.31 -0.81 17.93
CA TYR A 157 41.45 -1.81 19.00
C TYR A 157 41.86 -3.20 18.49
N ASP A 158 41.97 -3.40 17.17
CA ASP A 158 42.23 -4.70 16.53
C ASP A 158 41.24 -5.80 16.97
N MET A 159 40.00 -5.39 17.23
CA MET A 159 38.93 -6.25 17.71
C MET A 159 37.73 -6.19 16.77
N ASP A 160 37.14 -7.35 16.49
CA ASP A 160 35.86 -7.45 15.78
C ASP A 160 34.69 -7.43 16.79
N ILE A 161 33.62 -6.70 16.45
CA ILE A 161 32.42 -6.63 17.30
C ILE A 161 31.62 -7.94 17.13
N PRO A 162 31.30 -8.67 18.23
CA PRO A 162 30.43 -9.84 18.17
C PRO A 162 29.05 -9.49 17.62
N ALA A 163 28.45 -10.39 16.84
CA ALA A 163 27.11 -10.17 16.27
C ALA A 163 26.01 -10.08 17.34
N ASP A 164 26.16 -10.82 18.44
CA ASP A 164 25.19 -10.95 19.52
C ASP A 164 25.62 -10.17 20.78
N LEU A 165 26.32 -9.05 20.61
CA LEU A 165 26.74 -8.23 21.74
C LEU A 165 25.52 -7.60 22.43
N ILE A 166 25.18 -8.11 23.61
CA ILE A 166 24.19 -7.52 24.50
C ILE A 166 24.94 -6.61 25.46
N VAL A 167 24.59 -5.32 25.45
CA VAL A 167 25.10 -4.33 26.40
C VAL A 167 23.92 -3.92 27.27
N ASP A 168 23.89 -4.40 28.51
CA ASP A 168 22.83 -4.12 29.49
C ASP A 168 23.10 -2.83 30.29
N GLU A 169 24.25 -2.18 30.10
CA GLU A 169 24.61 -0.93 30.76
C GLU A 169 24.16 0.29 29.94
N GLU A 170 23.70 1.35 30.60
CA GLU A 170 23.35 2.60 29.92
C GLU A 170 24.60 3.27 29.34
N VAL A 171 24.41 3.96 28.21
CA VAL A 171 25.52 4.61 27.47
C VAL A 171 26.26 5.61 28.35
N ASP A 172 25.52 6.39 29.16
CA ASP A 172 26.08 7.41 30.04
C ASP A 172 26.98 6.79 31.14
N ASP A 173 26.59 5.63 31.67
CA ASP A 173 27.37 4.92 32.68
C ASP A 173 28.67 4.37 32.10
N LEU A 174 28.61 3.81 30.88
CA LEU A 174 29.80 3.34 30.16
C LEU A 174 30.76 4.48 29.85
N GLU A 175 30.25 5.65 29.45
CA GLU A 175 31.08 6.83 29.17
C GLU A 175 31.82 7.30 30.44
N LEU A 176 31.13 7.34 31.59
CA LEU A 176 31.74 7.65 32.88
C LEU A 176 32.80 6.62 33.30
N GLN A 177 32.55 5.33 33.04
CA GLN A 177 33.53 4.28 33.32
C GLN A 177 34.77 4.43 32.43
N ILE A 178 34.60 4.67 31.13
CA ILE A 178 35.70 4.88 30.18
C ILE A 178 36.54 6.08 30.63
N GLU A 179 35.92 7.22 30.97
CA GLU A 179 36.66 8.38 31.47
C GLU A 179 37.45 8.08 32.75
N ARG A 180 36.84 7.34 33.69
CA ARG A 180 37.50 6.96 34.95
C ARG A 180 38.73 6.09 34.69
N ILE A 181 38.62 5.10 33.80
CA ILE A 181 39.73 4.23 33.42
C ILE A 181 40.82 5.05 32.73
N PHE A 182 40.46 5.94 31.80
CA PHE A 182 41.43 6.82 31.14
C PHE A 182 42.22 7.68 32.13
N ARG A 183 41.53 8.31 33.10
CA ARG A 183 42.21 9.08 34.16
C ARG A 183 43.09 8.20 35.04
N SER A 184 42.65 6.97 35.33
CA SER A 184 43.46 6.01 36.09
C SER A 184 44.73 5.63 35.31
N ILE A 185 44.64 5.41 34.00
CA ILE A 185 45.79 5.11 33.15
C ILE A 185 46.75 6.32 33.11
N GLU A 186 46.21 7.54 32.94
CA GLU A 186 47.02 8.76 32.93
C GLU A 186 47.73 8.97 34.29
N SER A 187 47.09 8.61 35.40
CA SER A 187 47.69 8.72 36.75
C SER A 187 48.86 7.77 37.02
N ILE A 188 48.95 6.64 36.29
CA ILE A 188 50.11 5.72 36.36
C ILE A 188 51.37 6.41 35.82
N GLY A 189 51.20 7.41 34.94
CA GLY A 189 52.29 8.12 34.29
C GLY A 189 52.93 7.32 33.15
N PRO A 190 53.93 7.89 32.47
CA PRO A 190 54.60 7.23 31.36
C PRO A 190 55.29 5.95 31.85
N ILE A 191 55.06 4.84 31.15
CA ILE A 191 55.78 3.58 31.36
C ILE A 191 57.26 3.86 31.10
N ASN A 192 58.08 3.80 32.16
CA ASN A 192 59.51 3.96 32.02
C ASN A 192 60.10 2.67 31.43
N MET A 193 60.26 2.65 30.10
CA MET A 193 60.80 1.52 29.34
C MET A 193 62.24 1.17 29.75
N ALA A 194 62.96 2.07 30.44
CA ALA A 194 64.30 1.79 30.96
C ALA A 194 64.27 0.96 32.25
N VAL A 195 63.12 0.81 32.91
CA VAL A 195 63.02 0.09 34.21
C VAL A 195 63.38 -1.38 34.08
N GLN A 196 63.03 -2.03 32.98
CA GLN A 196 63.41 -3.43 32.77
C GLN A 196 64.93 -3.57 32.66
N GLN A 197 65.56 -2.67 31.89
CA GLN A 197 67.01 -2.68 31.69
C GLN A 197 67.76 -2.29 32.97
N GLU A 198 67.30 -1.27 33.70
CA GLU A 198 67.84 -0.89 35.02
C GLU A 198 67.71 -2.02 36.04
N TYR A 199 66.58 -2.75 36.03
CA TYR A 199 66.39 -3.92 36.89
C TYR A 199 67.37 -5.04 36.54
N GLU A 200 67.53 -5.36 35.25
CA GLU A 200 68.48 -6.37 34.78
C GLU A 200 69.93 -5.99 35.16
N ASP A 201 70.33 -4.72 34.95
CA ASP A 201 71.65 -4.21 35.30
C ASP A 201 71.92 -4.27 36.82
N GLU A 202 70.95 -3.86 37.65
CA GLU A 202 71.09 -3.89 39.10
C GLU A 202 71.03 -5.33 39.64
N GLN A 203 70.29 -6.24 38.99
CA GLN A 203 70.31 -7.66 39.32
C GLN A 203 71.69 -8.29 39.03
N VAL A 204 72.28 -8.01 37.86
CA VAL A 204 73.64 -8.48 37.53
C VAL A 204 74.65 -7.95 38.55
N ARG A 205 74.54 -6.67 38.93
CA ARG A 205 75.39 -6.08 39.96
C ARG A 205 75.22 -6.77 41.31
N LEU A 206 73.99 -7.10 41.70
CA LEU A 206 73.69 -7.81 42.94
C LEU A 206 74.33 -9.21 42.94
N GLU A 207 74.24 -9.96 41.83
CA GLU A 207 74.83 -11.28 41.69
C GLU A 207 76.36 -11.23 41.85
N VAL A 208 77.03 -10.27 41.22
CA VAL A 208 78.48 -10.05 41.37
C VAL A 208 78.86 -9.74 42.82
N LEU A 209 78.09 -8.86 43.49
CA LEU A 209 78.34 -8.53 44.90
C LEU A 209 78.12 -9.74 45.83
N GLN A 210 77.15 -10.60 45.51
CA GLN A 210 76.91 -11.83 46.27
C GLN A 210 78.04 -12.85 46.09
N GLU A 211 78.57 -13.00 44.88
CA GLU A 211 79.73 -13.86 44.59
C GLU A 211 80.97 -13.35 45.35
N GLN A 212 81.29 -12.05 45.23
CA GLN A 212 82.40 -11.42 45.95
C GLN A 212 82.27 -11.57 47.48
N ARG A 213 81.05 -11.44 48.02
CA ARG A 213 80.80 -11.66 49.45
C ARG A 213 81.10 -13.11 49.85
N THR A 214 80.69 -14.05 49.01
CA THR A 214 80.89 -15.49 49.27
C THR A 214 82.38 -15.83 49.24
N ASP A 215 83.13 -15.28 48.28
CA ASP A 215 84.59 -15.43 48.18
C ASP A 215 85.35 -14.83 49.37
N LEU A 216 84.89 -13.69 49.90
CA LEU A 216 85.47 -13.12 51.12
C LEU A 216 85.25 -14.02 52.33
N ILE A 217 84.04 -14.59 52.49
CA ILE A 217 83.71 -15.50 53.59
C ILE A 217 84.53 -16.79 53.49
N THR A 218 84.67 -17.36 52.29
CA THR A 218 85.50 -18.57 52.09
C THR A 218 86.98 -18.29 52.35
N SER A 219 87.48 -17.14 51.90
CA SER A 219 88.86 -16.69 52.17
C SER A 219 89.12 -16.46 53.66
N GLU A 220 88.17 -15.87 54.39
CA GLU A 220 88.25 -15.73 55.85
C GLU A 220 88.36 -17.10 56.55
N ASN A 221 87.50 -18.05 56.17
CA ASN A 221 87.51 -19.39 56.73
C ASN A 221 88.83 -20.12 56.42
N ASN A 222 89.32 -20.04 55.18
CA ASN A 222 90.61 -20.60 54.77
C ASN A 222 91.78 -20.01 55.56
N LEU A 223 91.78 -18.68 55.79
CA LEU A 223 92.79 -18.03 56.62
C LEU A 223 92.74 -18.54 58.07
N ARG A 224 91.54 -18.68 58.65
CA ARG A 224 91.38 -19.25 60.01
C ARG A 224 91.89 -20.69 60.10
N GLU A 225 91.60 -21.53 59.11
CA GLU A 225 92.13 -22.90 59.04
C GLU A 225 93.65 -22.92 58.89
N THR A 226 94.20 -22.03 58.06
CA THR A 226 95.65 -21.90 57.87
C THR A 226 96.34 -21.50 59.17
N ILE A 227 95.78 -20.55 59.91
CA ILE A 227 96.28 -20.15 61.24
C ILE A 227 96.27 -21.36 62.19
N GLN A 228 95.18 -22.11 62.26
CA GLN A 228 95.12 -23.32 63.10
C GLN A 228 96.13 -24.39 62.70
N GLN A 229 96.40 -24.56 61.39
CA GLN A 229 97.45 -25.46 60.92
C GLN A 229 98.84 -24.97 61.30
N ILE A 230 99.13 -23.67 61.14
CA ILE A 230 100.39 -23.05 61.57
C ILE A 230 100.58 -23.25 63.07
N ASP A 231 99.56 -22.98 63.89
CA ASP A 231 99.62 -23.17 65.34
C ASP A 231 99.92 -24.64 65.70
N ARG A 232 99.30 -25.61 65.02
CA ARG A 232 99.60 -27.04 65.20
C ARG A 232 101.05 -27.38 64.82
N VAL A 233 101.54 -26.87 63.70
CA VAL A 233 102.91 -27.11 63.24
C VAL A 233 103.93 -26.43 64.17
N ALA A 234 103.65 -25.20 64.62
CA ALA A 234 104.46 -24.45 65.56
C ALA A 234 104.55 -25.19 66.91
N ARG A 235 103.42 -25.65 67.46
CA ARG A 235 103.37 -26.50 68.66
C ARG A 235 104.19 -27.77 68.50
N LYS A 236 104.01 -28.49 67.38
CA LYS A 236 104.76 -29.72 67.11
C LYS A 236 106.27 -29.46 67.01
N LYS A 237 106.68 -28.42 66.30
CA LYS A 237 108.09 -28.05 66.13
C LYS A 237 108.72 -27.54 67.43
N PHE A 238 107.96 -26.81 68.25
CA PHE A 238 108.37 -26.40 69.59
C PHE A 238 108.58 -27.61 70.50
N GLN A 239 107.68 -28.59 70.45
CA GLN A 239 107.78 -29.81 71.24
C GLN A 239 108.96 -30.68 70.80
N ASP A 240 109.13 -30.90 69.48
CA ASP A 240 110.26 -31.64 68.93
C ASP A 240 111.60 -30.98 69.29
N THR A 241 111.69 -29.65 69.23
CA THR A 241 112.91 -28.92 69.62
C THR A 241 113.13 -28.92 71.13
N PHE A 242 112.09 -28.82 71.96
CA PHE A 242 112.19 -28.96 73.40
C PHE A 242 112.68 -30.35 73.81
N ASP A 243 112.21 -31.40 73.16
CA ASP A 243 112.66 -32.78 73.40
C ASP A 243 114.13 -32.97 73.01
N GLN A 244 114.58 -32.35 71.91
CA GLN A 244 116.00 -32.34 71.56
C GLN A 244 116.86 -31.58 72.57
N ILE A 245 116.38 -30.42 73.07
CA ILE A 245 117.07 -29.65 74.12
C ILE A 245 117.12 -30.47 75.42
N LYS A 246 116.02 -31.14 75.79
CA LYS A 246 115.94 -32.03 76.95
C LYS A 246 116.97 -33.16 76.87
N LEU A 247 117.07 -33.83 75.71
CA LEU A 247 118.06 -34.88 75.46
C LEU A 247 119.50 -34.35 75.57
N ASN A 248 119.79 -33.21 74.94
CA ASN A 248 121.13 -32.61 74.99
C ASN A 248 121.49 -32.10 76.40
N PHE A 249 120.53 -31.55 77.14
CA PHE A 249 120.72 -31.13 78.53
C PHE A 249 121.01 -32.33 79.43
N SER A 250 120.25 -33.43 79.31
CA SER A 250 120.53 -34.66 80.06
C SER A 250 121.91 -35.25 79.71
N LYS A 251 122.34 -35.20 78.45
CA LYS A 251 123.70 -35.62 78.03
C LYS A 251 124.80 -34.73 78.61
N LEU A 252 124.66 -33.41 78.51
CA LEU A 252 125.65 -32.46 79.03
C LEU A 252 125.75 -32.53 80.55
N PHE A 253 124.64 -32.69 81.25
CA PHE A 253 124.64 -32.84 82.70
C PHE A 253 125.36 -34.11 83.15
N GLY A 254 125.15 -35.24 82.44
CA GLY A 254 125.86 -36.50 82.69
C GLY A 254 127.38 -36.43 82.43
N MET A 255 127.85 -35.49 81.60
CA MET A 255 129.29 -35.28 81.37
C MET A 255 129.96 -34.42 82.47
N PHE A 256 129.22 -33.52 83.12
CA PHE A 256 129.77 -32.62 84.13
C PHE A 256 129.62 -33.12 85.57
N PHE A 257 128.76 -34.10 85.83
CA PHE A 257 128.52 -34.66 87.15
C PHE A 257 128.58 -36.20 87.10
N GLU A 258 129.70 -36.79 87.54
CA GLU A 258 129.83 -38.25 87.68
C GLU A 258 128.79 -38.78 88.69
N GLY A 259 127.77 -39.49 88.19
CA GLY A 259 126.80 -40.24 89.01
C GLY A 259 125.41 -39.61 89.21
N GLY A 260 125.08 -38.47 88.59
CA GLY A 260 123.76 -37.82 88.71
C GLY A 260 122.95 -37.75 87.40
N THR A 261 121.62 -37.82 87.48
CA THR A 261 120.70 -37.60 86.35
C THR A 261 119.88 -36.33 86.53
N ALA A 262 119.73 -35.53 85.47
CA ALA A 262 118.85 -34.36 85.43
C ALA A 262 117.98 -34.36 84.17
N SER A 263 116.73 -33.92 84.28
CA SER A 263 115.79 -33.82 83.17
C SER A 263 115.03 -32.49 83.19
N LEU A 264 114.74 -31.96 82.01
CA LEU A 264 113.86 -30.80 81.82
C LEU A 264 112.40 -31.27 81.72
N ASN A 265 111.49 -30.58 82.40
CA ASN A 265 110.05 -30.76 82.25
C ASN A 265 109.42 -29.44 81.81
N LEU A 266 108.52 -29.54 80.83
CA LEU A 266 107.69 -28.40 80.42
C LEU A 266 106.63 -28.16 81.49
N VAL A 267 106.39 -26.90 81.88
CA VAL A 267 105.31 -26.52 82.79
C VAL A 267 104.37 -25.58 82.03
N GLY A 268 103.15 -26.05 81.72
CA GLY A 268 102.16 -25.34 80.90
C GLY A 268 101.89 -26.02 79.55
N ASP A 269 100.81 -25.60 78.89
CA ASP A 269 100.44 -26.08 77.55
C ASP A 269 101.29 -25.34 76.50
N PRO A 270 101.88 -26.04 75.50
CA PRO A 270 102.64 -25.39 74.43
C PRO A 270 101.77 -24.59 73.45
#